data_AF-A0A957SKD1-F1
#
_entry.id   AF-A0A957SKD1-F1
#
_cell.length_a   1.000
_cell.length_b   1.000
_cell.length_c   1.000
_cell.angle_alpha   90.00
_cell.angle_beta   90.00
_cell.angle_gamma   90.00
#
_symmetry.space_group_name_H-M   'P 1'
#
loop_
_entity.id
_entity.type
_entity.pdbx_description
1 polymer ?
#
loop_
_entity_poly.entity_id
_entity_poly.type
_entity_poly.pdbx_seq_one_letter_code
_entity_poly.pdbx_strand_id
1 'polypeptide(L)'
;GTEFFQSCTDFEEEILTDTLSSLLYAVKAARHPYLTPAGPDTLAVQLSANPVEAGQAVTLTAQADDTRFNSNGWGLEPTQTITAALYAVDAPAWITDTELYSFTSHLSVTGTVAMSATDGHFDDAMEAVQAVVDTSNWPAGRHLIFVQSQDASGAWGVPSAQFIDVVDRLIYSATLTTSDVITTRPAISATAELRLQNTGTGPDQYALHVGQNM
;
A
#
# COMPACT_ATOMS: atom_id res chain seq x y z
N GLY A 1 10.90 18.25 29.72
CA GLY A 1 11.83 19.37 29.90
C GLY A 1 12.68 19.09 31.11
N THR A 2 13.98 19.27 31.00
CA THR A 2 14.94 19.11 32.10
C THR A 2 15.23 20.44 32.80
N GLU A 3 14.93 21.56 32.15
CA GLU A 3 15.13 22.92 32.67
C GLU A 3 13.98 23.87 32.30
N PHE A 4 13.93 25.06 32.91
CA PHE A 4 12.90 26.06 32.62
C PHE A 4 13.02 26.64 31.21
N PHE A 5 14.25 26.77 30.69
CA PHE A 5 14.51 27.13 29.30
C PHE A 5 15.31 26.00 28.64
N GLN A 6 14.61 25.10 27.95
CA GLN A 6 15.28 24.01 27.23
C GLN A 6 16.11 24.55 26.07
N SER A 7 17.30 23.98 25.85
CA SER A 7 18.05 24.23 24.62
C SER A 7 17.28 23.71 23.40
N CYS A 8 17.44 24.33 22.23
CA CYS A 8 16.78 23.85 21.01
C CYS A 8 17.23 22.44 20.65
N THR A 9 18.52 22.12 20.82
CA THR A 9 19.07 20.80 20.53
C THR A 9 18.41 19.72 21.40
N ASP A 10 18.34 19.89 22.72
CA ASP A 10 17.71 18.88 23.59
C ASP A 10 16.20 18.78 23.30
N PHE A 11 15.55 19.91 22.99
CA PHE A 11 14.14 19.89 22.62
C PHE A 11 13.90 19.09 21.34
N GLU A 12 14.66 19.36 20.27
CA GLU A 12 14.45 18.75 18.96
C GLU A 12 14.91 17.29 18.92
N GLU A 13 16.05 16.98 19.52
CA GLU A 13 16.67 15.65 19.43
C GLU A 13 16.12 14.67 20.47
N GLU A 14 15.83 15.10 21.70
CA GLU A 14 15.40 14.20 22.78
C GLU A 14 13.90 14.34 23.07
N ILE A 15 13.43 15.54 23.38
CA ILE A 15 12.07 15.72 23.91
C ILE A 15 11.01 15.56 22.83
N LEU A 16 11.18 16.26 21.70
CA LEU A 16 10.19 16.30 20.62
C LEU A 16 10.02 14.92 19.99
N THR A 17 11.13 14.27 19.65
CA THR A 17 11.12 12.96 18.99
C THR A 17 10.45 11.90 19.86
N ASP A 18 10.79 11.81 21.15
CA ASP A 18 10.20 10.84 22.08
C ASP A 18 8.74 11.16 22.39
N THR A 19 8.41 12.44 22.60
CA THR A 19 7.03 12.87 22.87
C THR A 19 6.13 12.60 21.67
N LEU A 20 6.60 12.91 20.45
CA LEU A 20 5.84 12.68 19.23
C LEU A 20 5.65 11.19 18.96
N SER A 21 6.69 10.37 19.16
CA SER A 21 6.60 8.92 19.02
C SER A 21 5.63 8.31 20.02
N SER A 22 5.66 8.78 21.27
CA SER A 22 4.73 8.36 22.33
C SER A 22 3.29 8.76 22.01
N LEU A 23 3.06 9.99 21.53
CA LEU A 23 1.74 10.47 21.14
C LEU A 23 1.21 9.68 19.93
N LEU A 24 2.05 9.42 18.93
CA LEU A 24 1.67 8.63 17.76
C LEU A 24 1.27 7.22 18.18
N TYR A 25 2.03 6.60 19.08
CA TYR A 25 1.68 5.29 19.64
C TYR A 25 0.33 5.32 20.37
N ALA A 26 0.12 6.31 21.24
CA ALA A 26 -1.14 6.48 21.96
C ALA A 26 -2.33 6.67 21.00
N VAL A 27 -2.15 7.43 19.91
CA VAL A 27 -3.19 7.59 18.87
C VAL A 27 -3.52 6.26 18.21
N LYS A 28 -2.52 5.46 17.84
CA LYS A 28 -2.74 4.15 17.22
C LYS A 28 -3.45 3.18 18.16
N ALA A 29 -3.10 3.19 19.45
CA ALA A 29 -3.67 2.33 20.48
C ALA A 29 -5.06 2.79 20.99
N ALA A 30 -5.43 4.06 20.77
CA ALA A 30 -6.60 4.69 21.38
C ALA A 30 -7.93 3.96 21.12
N ARG A 31 -8.03 3.20 20.02
CA ARG A 31 -9.23 2.42 19.70
C ARG A 31 -9.46 1.27 20.68
N HIS A 32 -8.39 0.61 21.11
CA HIS A 32 -8.40 -0.58 21.93
C HIS A 32 -7.33 -0.47 23.03
N PRO A 33 -7.50 0.48 23.95
CA PRO A 33 -6.52 0.73 25.00
C PRO A 33 -6.36 -0.54 25.84
N TYR A 34 -5.11 -0.86 26.18
CA TYR A 34 -4.71 -2.06 26.94
C TYR A 34 -4.99 -3.42 26.27
N LEU A 35 -5.58 -3.45 25.07
CA LEU A 35 -5.78 -4.68 24.31
C LEU A 35 -4.77 -4.77 23.17
N THR A 36 -4.71 -3.78 22.27
CA THR A 36 -3.73 -3.79 21.18
C THR A 36 -2.28 -3.54 21.65
N PRO A 37 -2.02 -2.78 22.73
CA PRO A 37 -0.67 -2.68 23.28
C PRO A 37 -0.19 -3.93 24.01
N ALA A 38 -1.00 -4.98 24.17
CA ALA A 38 -0.60 -6.25 24.79
C ALA A 38 -0.13 -7.28 23.74
N GLY A 39 -0.09 -6.90 22.47
CA GLY A 39 0.47 -7.72 21.40
C GLY A 39 1.63 -6.99 20.69
N PRO A 40 2.20 -7.59 19.64
CA PRO A 40 3.48 -7.15 19.10
C PRO A 40 3.40 -5.80 18.38
N ASP A 41 4.43 -4.98 18.53
CA ASP A 41 4.59 -3.76 17.75
C ASP A 41 4.95 -4.11 16.30
N THR A 42 4.23 -3.55 15.33
CA THR A 42 4.64 -3.58 13.92
C THR A 42 5.48 -2.35 13.59
N LEU A 43 6.72 -2.56 13.19
CA LEU A 43 7.72 -1.53 12.90
C LEU A 43 8.20 -1.59 11.46
N ALA A 44 8.88 -0.51 11.03
CA ALA A 44 9.62 -0.45 9.77
C ALA A 44 8.84 -0.95 8.53
N VAL A 45 7.55 -0.59 8.44
CA VAL A 45 6.71 -0.93 7.28
C VAL A 45 7.29 -0.28 6.03
N GLN A 46 7.68 -1.08 5.05
CA GLN A 46 8.36 -0.62 3.84
C GLN A 46 7.79 -1.28 2.60
N LEU A 47 7.89 -0.58 1.47
CA LEU A 47 7.53 -1.08 0.15
C LEU A 47 8.77 -1.07 -0.74
N SER A 48 8.93 -2.11 -1.55
CA SER A 48 10.07 -2.19 -2.48
C SER A 48 10.03 -1.14 -3.59
N ALA A 49 8.86 -0.53 -3.83
CA ALA A 49 8.66 0.57 -4.78
C ALA A 49 7.46 1.43 -4.37
N ASN A 50 7.58 2.75 -4.54
CA ASN A 50 6.51 3.72 -4.42
C ASN A 50 6.95 5.03 -5.14
N PRO A 51 6.24 5.54 -6.15
CA PRO A 51 4.96 5.07 -6.70
C PRO A 51 5.07 3.75 -7.48
N VAL A 52 3.92 3.14 -7.79
CA VAL A 52 3.80 1.93 -8.64
C VAL A 52 2.75 2.12 -9.72
N GLU A 53 2.95 1.52 -10.90
CA GLU A 53 1.90 1.48 -11.92
C GLU A 53 0.80 0.50 -11.52
N ALA A 54 -0.46 0.79 -11.86
CA ALA A 54 -1.57 -0.13 -11.63
C ALA A 54 -1.29 -1.51 -12.25
N GLY A 55 -1.37 -2.55 -11.43
CA GLY A 55 -1.03 -3.93 -11.81
C GLY A 55 0.44 -4.33 -11.64
N GLN A 56 1.27 -3.42 -11.16
CA GLN A 56 2.62 -3.77 -10.71
C GLN A 56 2.55 -4.36 -9.30
N ALA A 57 3.10 -5.56 -9.14
CA ALA A 57 3.29 -6.17 -7.82
C ALA A 57 4.44 -5.48 -7.06
N VAL A 58 4.25 -5.27 -5.76
CA VAL A 58 5.26 -4.68 -4.87
C VAL A 58 5.46 -5.55 -3.63
N THR A 59 6.69 -5.65 -3.15
CA THR A 59 6.97 -6.37 -1.90
C THR A 59 6.77 -5.41 -0.72
N LEU A 60 5.89 -5.80 0.19
CA LEU A 60 5.66 -5.17 1.49
C LEU A 60 6.48 -5.92 2.53
N THR A 61 7.23 -5.21 3.36
CA THR A 61 7.96 -5.77 4.51
C THR A 61 7.67 -5.00 5.79
N ALA A 62 7.80 -5.67 6.93
CA ALA A 62 7.74 -5.06 8.25
C ALA A 62 8.52 -5.91 9.27
N GLN A 63 8.74 -5.38 10.47
CA GLN A 63 9.23 -6.13 11.62
C GLN A 63 8.11 -6.21 12.67
N ALA A 64 7.74 -7.42 13.07
CA ALA A 64 6.90 -7.66 14.22
C ALA A 64 7.79 -7.85 15.46
N ASP A 65 7.50 -7.17 16.57
CA ASP A 65 8.35 -7.18 17.75
C ASP A 65 7.51 -7.20 19.04
N ASP A 66 7.48 -8.36 19.70
CA ASP A 66 6.79 -8.58 20.98
C ASP A 66 7.71 -8.37 22.20
N THR A 67 8.86 -7.71 22.00
CA THR A 67 9.82 -7.44 23.08
C THR A 67 9.75 -6.00 23.58
N ARG A 68 8.90 -5.16 22.97
CA ARG A 68 8.83 -3.71 23.18
C ARG A 68 7.96 -3.28 24.36
N PHE A 69 8.05 -4.05 25.43
CA PHE A 69 7.37 -3.78 26.68
C PHE A 69 8.32 -3.17 27.71
N ASN A 70 7.85 -2.15 28.43
CA ASN A 70 8.60 -1.57 29.53
C ASN A 70 7.70 -1.40 30.75
N SER A 71 7.92 -2.24 31.77
CA SER A 71 7.22 -2.17 33.06
C SER A 71 7.90 -1.22 34.07
N ASN A 72 9.01 -0.58 33.69
CA ASN A 72 9.84 0.23 34.59
C ASN A 72 10.18 -0.49 35.91
N GLY A 73 10.41 -1.81 35.83
CA GLY A 73 10.71 -2.68 36.98
C GLY A 73 9.51 -3.20 37.77
N TRP A 74 8.27 -2.88 37.37
CA TRP A 74 7.04 -3.25 38.09
C TRP A 74 6.35 -4.50 37.54
N GLY A 75 7.13 -5.51 37.14
CA GLY A 75 6.64 -6.78 36.62
C GLY A 75 7.40 -7.22 35.39
N LEU A 76 7.13 -8.44 34.94
CA LEU A 76 7.58 -8.95 33.64
C LEU A 76 6.34 -9.13 32.78
N GLU A 77 6.25 -8.37 31.70
CA GLU A 77 5.37 -8.74 30.61
C GLU A 77 6.05 -9.91 29.89
N PRO A 78 5.40 -11.08 29.78
CA PRO A 78 5.98 -12.16 29.02
C PRO A 78 6.12 -11.71 27.57
N THR A 79 7.20 -12.13 26.91
CA THR A 79 7.35 -12.00 25.45
C THR A 79 6.92 -13.31 24.80
N GLN A 80 6.13 -13.24 23.76
CA GLN A 80 5.57 -14.37 23.03
C GLN A 80 6.21 -14.44 21.66
N THR A 81 6.29 -15.65 21.09
CA THR A 81 6.68 -15.79 19.68
C THR A 81 5.60 -15.17 18.80
N ILE A 82 5.99 -14.52 17.72
CA ILE A 82 5.05 -14.10 16.68
C ILE A 82 4.42 -15.36 16.08
N THR A 83 3.15 -15.30 15.68
CA THR A 83 2.45 -16.44 15.05
C THR A 83 1.73 -16.07 13.76
N ALA A 84 1.43 -14.79 13.56
CA ALA A 84 0.84 -14.30 12.32
C ALA A 84 1.18 -12.83 12.08
N ALA A 85 1.13 -12.44 10.82
CA ALA A 85 1.03 -11.05 10.41
C ALA A 85 0.03 -10.93 9.26
N LEU A 86 -0.60 -9.77 9.13
CA LEU A 86 -1.52 -9.46 8.06
C LEU A 86 -1.35 -8.02 7.60
N TYR A 87 -1.80 -7.74 6.38
CA TYR A 87 -2.01 -6.39 5.92
C TYR A 87 -3.46 -6.17 5.45
N ALA A 88 -3.91 -4.92 5.47
CA ALA A 88 -5.19 -4.46 4.96
C ALA A 88 -4.98 -3.14 4.18
N VAL A 89 -5.90 -2.80 3.28
CA VAL A 89 -5.73 -1.67 2.36
C VAL A 89 -6.91 -0.71 2.50
N ASP A 90 -6.60 0.58 2.65
CA ASP A 90 -7.50 1.74 2.80
C ASP A 90 -8.42 1.74 4.03
N ALA A 91 -8.72 0.57 4.58
CA ALA A 91 -9.39 0.39 5.84
C ALA A 91 -8.55 -0.55 6.73
N PRO A 92 -8.36 -0.21 8.03
CA PRO A 92 -7.72 -1.11 8.96
C PRO A 92 -8.56 -2.37 9.19
N ALA A 93 -7.91 -3.47 9.58
CA ALA A 93 -8.47 -4.83 9.62
C ALA A 93 -9.77 -5.01 10.44
N TRP A 94 -10.07 -4.09 11.36
CA TRP A 94 -11.25 -4.15 12.20
C TRP A 94 -12.48 -3.44 11.62
N ILE A 95 -12.33 -2.65 10.56
CA ILE A 95 -13.48 -2.06 9.86
C ILE A 95 -14.01 -3.13 8.92
N THR A 96 -15.21 -3.62 9.21
CA THR A 96 -15.92 -4.57 8.34
C THR A 96 -16.79 -3.81 7.34
N ASP A 97 -17.09 -4.42 6.19
CA ASP A 97 -17.89 -3.82 5.10
C ASP A 97 -19.22 -3.18 5.55
N THR A 98 -19.77 -3.60 6.70
CA THR A 98 -21.04 -3.05 7.22
C THR A 98 -20.90 -1.62 7.77
N GLU A 99 -19.70 -1.21 8.21
CA GLU A 99 -19.43 0.17 8.68
C GLU A 99 -19.01 1.13 7.54
N LEU A 100 -18.68 0.59 6.36
CA LEU A 100 -18.27 1.34 5.16
C LEU A 100 -19.46 1.82 4.29
N TYR A 101 -20.69 1.56 4.72
CA TYR A 101 -21.91 1.94 4.00
C TYR A 101 -22.34 3.39 4.31
N SER A 102 -21.64 4.40 3.78
CA SER A 102 -22.30 5.69 3.40
C SER A 102 -21.48 6.69 2.58
N PHE A 103 -20.22 6.45 2.13
CA PHE A 103 -19.51 7.55 1.45
C PHE A 103 -18.75 7.30 0.14
N THR A 104 -18.38 6.08 -0.29
CA THR A 104 -17.68 5.95 -1.58
C THR A 104 -17.89 4.59 -2.25
N SER A 105 -18.69 4.53 -3.31
CA SER A 105 -18.95 3.32 -4.11
C SER A 105 -17.85 3.02 -5.14
N HIS A 106 -16.57 3.23 -4.83
CA HIS A 106 -15.49 3.03 -5.82
C HIS A 106 -14.22 2.34 -5.33
N LEU A 107 -14.09 2.00 -4.05
CA LEU A 107 -12.94 1.27 -3.51
C LEU A 107 -13.44 0.08 -2.69
N SER A 108 -13.27 -1.13 -3.22
CA SER A 108 -13.43 -2.36 -2.45
C SER A 108 -12.13 -3.14 -2.56
N VAL A 109 -11.16 -2.80 -1.72
CA VAL A 109 -10.12 -3.75 -1.30
C VAL A 109 -10.47 -4.18 0.12
N THR A 110 -11.65 -4.80 0.28
CA THR A 110 -12.09 -5.30 1.58
C THR A 110 -11.48 -6.68 1.81
N GLY A 111 -10.46 -6.75 2.67
CA GLY A 111 -9.91 -8.03 3.12
C GLY A 111 -8.57 -7.86 3.82
N THR A 112 -8.36 -8.66 4.86
CA THR A 112 -7.03 -8.85 5.45
C THR A 112 -6.29 -9.94 4.67
N VAL A 113 -5.06 -9.67 4.26
CA VAL A 113 -4.21 -10.64 3.57
C VAL A 113 -3.09 -11.06 4.49
N ALA A 114 -2.89 -12.37 4.64
CA ALA A 114 -1.82 -12.90 5.48
C ALA A 114 -0.44 -12.55 4.90
N MET A 115 0.48 -12.21 5.78
CA MET A 115 1.91 -12.10 5.51
C MET A 115 2.63 -13.35 6.00
N SER A 116 3.79 -13.63 5.43
CA SER A 116 4.67 -14.73 5.84
C SER A 116 5.91 -14.18 6.54
N ALA A 117 6.48 -14.95 7.47
CA ALA A 117 7.84 -14.71 7.93
C ALA A 117 8.82 -14.81 6.76
N THR A 118 9.84 -13.95 6.73
CA THR A 118 10.82 -13.87 5.64
C THR A 118 11.70 -15.11 5.55
N ASP A 119 11.97 -15.76 6.68
CA ASP A 119 12.70 -17.03 6.75
C ASP A 119 11.80 -18.29 6.65
N GLY A 120 10.48 -18.06 6.57
CA GLY A 120 9.46 -19.09 6.38
C GLY A 120 8.84 -19.64 7.66
N HIS A 121 9.27 -19.23 8.86
CA HIS A 121 8.73 -19.73 10.12
C HIS A 121 8.43 -18.57 11.08
N PHE A 122 7.33 -18.68 11.83
CA PHE A 122 7.01 -17.76 12.92
C PHE A 122 7.45 -18.43 14.22
N ASP A 123 8.71 -18.28 14.60
CA ASP A 123 9.30 -18.98 15.76
C ASP A 123 10.09 -18.09 16.73
N ASP A 124 10.22 -16.79 16.43
CA ASP A 124 10.86 -15.80 17.29
C ASP A 124 9.88 -14.75 17.85
N ALA A 125 10.27 -14.09 18.94
CA ALA A 125 9.54 -12.94 19.51
C ALA A 125 9.71 -11.65 18.69
N MET A 126 10.69 -11.64 17.78
CA MET A 126 10.91 -10.59 16.79
C MET A 126 10.99 -11.25 15.42
N GLU A 127 10.06 -10.95 14.53
CA GLU A 127 9.94 -11.62 13.23
C GLU A 127 9.97 -10.61 12.08
N ALA A 128 10.74 -10.93 11.04
CA ALA A 128 10.68 -10.17 9.79
C ALA A 128 9.55 -10.74 8.93
N VAL A 129 8.61 -9.90 8.50
CA VAL A 129 7.43 -10.34 7.74
C VAL A 129 7.39 -9.71 6.36
N GLN A 130 6.85 -10.44 5.40
CA GLN A 130 6.73 -10.00 4.02
C GLN A 130 5.43 -10.47 3.35
N ALA A 131 5.00 -9.70 2.34
CA ALA A 131 3.95 -10.10 1.40
C ALA A 131 4.16 -9.46 0.03
N VAL A 132 3.57 -10.06 -0.99
CA VAL A 132 3.42 -9.45 -2.32
C VAL A 132 2.05 -8.77 -2.36
N VAL A 133 2.06 -7.48 -2.66
CA VAL A 133 0.85 -6.66 -2.83
C VAL A 133 0.60 -6.50 -4.33
N ASP A 134 -0.54 -7.02 -4.78
CA ASP A 134 -1.01 -6.87 -6.17
C ASP A 134 -1.93 -5.65 -6.28
N THR A 135 -1.53 -4.70 -7.12
CA THR A 135 -2.25 -3.43 -7.35
C THR A 135 -3.14 -3.46 -8.60
N SER A 136 -3.36 -4.63 -9.23
CA SER A 136 -4.09 -4.75 -10.51
C SER A 136 -5.50 -4.18 -10.50
N ASN A 137 -6.18 -4.19 -9.35
CA ASN A 137 -7.54 -3.70 -9.21
C ASN A 137 -7.63 -2.41 -8.37
N TRP A 138 -6.51 -1.73 -8.16
CA TRP A 138 -6.47 -0.49 -7.39
C TRP A 138 -6.63 0.68 -8.35
N PRO A 139 -7.59 1.59 -8.13
CA PRO A 139 -7.69 2.82 -8.89
C PRO A 139 -6.41 3.66 -8.76
N ALA A 140 -6.12 4.51 -9.74
CA ALA A 140 -5.04 5.48 -9.58
C ALA A 140 -5.35 6.43 -8.40
N GLY A 141 -4.34 6.65 -7.56
CA GLY A 141 -4.50 7.45 -6.35
C GLY A 141 -3.57 7.01 -5.22
N ARG A 142 -3.72 7.70 -4.09
CA ARG A 142 -3.01 7.36 -2.86
C ARG A 142 -3.82 6.36 -2.06
N HIS A 143 -3.21 5.23 -1.75
CA HIS A 143 -3.74 4.19 -0.88
C HIS A 143 -2.94 4.08 0.40
N LEU A 144 -3.54 3.54 1.45
CA LEU A 144 -2.89 3.32 2.74
C LEU A 144 -2.90 1.82 3.08
N ILE A 145 -1.72 1.24 3.25
CA ILE A 145 -1.57 -0.15 3.67
C ILE A 145 -1.35 -0.18 5.18
N PHE A 146 -2.23 -0.87 5.90
CA PHE A 146 -2.11 -1.17 7.32
C PHE A 146 -1.47 -2.54 7.51
N VAL A 147 -0.60 -2.69 8.50
CA VAL A 147 0.04 -3.95 8.87
C VAL A 147 -0.14 -4.18 10.37
N GLN A 148 -0.46 -5.43 10.73
CA GLN A 148 -0.59 -5.88 12.12
C GLN A 148 0.03 -7.27 12.28
N SER A 149 0.50 -7.54 13.49
CA SER A 149 1.06 -8.83 13.90
C SER A 149 0.32 -9.38 15.11
N GLN A 150 0.37 -10.70 15.25
CA GLN A 150 -0.21 -11.45 16.36
C GLN A 150 0.86 -12.34 16.98
N ASP A 151 0.83 -12.45 18.29
CA ASP A 151 1.72 -13.30 19.07
C ASP A 151 1.13 -14.70 19.33
N ALA A 152 1.81 -15.51 20.15
CA ALA A 152 1.35 -16.83 20.55
C ALA A 152 0.24 -16.82 21.62
N SER A 153 -0.02 -15.69 22.27
CA SER A 153 -1.16 -15.54 23.19
C SER A 153 -2.48 -15.27 22.44
N GLY A 154 -2.40 -14.94 21.14
CA GLY A 154 -3.52 -14.54 20.30
C GLY A 154 -3.81 -13.04 20.35
N ALA A 155 -2.90 -12.25 20.94
CA ALA A 155 -2.99 -10.80 21.03
C ALA A 155 -2.54 -10.17 19.71
N TRP A 156 -3.44 -9.38 19.11
CA TRP A 156 -3.14 -8.55 17.96
C TRP A 156 -2.59 -7.19 18.40
N GLY A 157 -1.44 -6.84 17.84
CA GLY A 157 -0.74 -5.61 18.13
C GLY A 157 -1.34 -4.34 17.51
N VAL A 158 -0.76 -3.21 17.91
CA VAL A 158 -1.06 -1.89 17.35
C VAL A 158 -0.65 -1.83 15.87
N PRO A 159 -1.51 -1.38 14.95
CA PRO A 159 -1.16 -1.30 13.54
C PRO A 159 -0.14 -0.21 13.25
N SER A 160 0.71 -0.48 12.26
CA SER A 160 1.46 0.54 11.53
C SER A 160 0.98 0.61 10.09
N ALA A 161 1.25 1.72 9.41
CA ALA A 161 0.76 1.93 8.06
C ALA A 161 1.77 2.66 7.17
N GLN A 162 1.69 2.40 5.87
CA GLN A 162 2.53 2.99 4.84
C GLN A 162 1.67 3.40 3.65
N PHE A 163 1.87 4.63 3.16
CA PHE A 163 1.23 5.08 1.92
C PHE A 163 1.88 4.43 0.70
N ILE A 164 1.06 4.18 -0.32
CA ILE A 164 1.48 3.81 -1.67
C ILE A 164 0.70 4.66 -2.67
N ASP A 165 1.41 5.26 -3.61
CA ASP A 165 0.82 6.03 -4.70
C ASP A 165 0.75 5.13 -5.94
N VAL A 166 -0.47 4.80 -6.37
CA VAL A 166 -0.74 4.03 -7.60
C VAL A 166 -0.98 5.00 -8.74
N VAL A 167 -0.22 4.85 -9.82
CA VAL A 167 -0.37 5.65 -11.03
C VAL A 167 -0.95 4.80 -12.15
N ASP A 168 -1.67 5.44 -13.07
CA ASP A 168 -2.19 4.73 -14.24
C ASP A 168 -1.04 4.12 -15.03
N ARG A 169 -1.18 2.84 -15.35
CA ARG A 169 -0.31 2.19 -16.31
C ARG A 169 -0.58 2.78 -17.69
N LEU A 170 0.37 3.53 -18.23
CA LEU A 170 0.27 4.09 -19.58
C LEU A 170 0.51 2.98 -20.60
N ILE A 171 -0.56 2.38 -21.10
CA ILE A 171 -0.49 1.44 -22.22
C ILE A 171 -0.75 2.25 -23.49
N TYR A 172 0.21 2.23 -24.41
CA TYR A 172 0.07 2.81 -25.74
C TYR A 172 -0.26 1.68 -26.73
N SER A 173 -1.43 1.75 -27.35
CA SER A 173 -1.81 0.79 -28.39
C SER A 173 -2.77 1.42 -29.39
N ALA A 174 -2.52 1.15 -30.67
CA ALA A 174 -3.36 1.59 -31.77
C ALA A 174 -3.61 0.41 -32.70
N THR A 175 -4.87 0.26 -33.12
CA THR A 175 -5.24 -0.71 -34.15
C THR A 175 -5.61 0.02 -35.43
N LEU A 176 -5.06 -0.45 -36.56
CA LEU A 176 -5.44 0.01 -37.88
C LEU A 176 -6.26 -1.08 -38.57
N THR A 177 -7.52 -0.79 -38.89
CA THR A 177 -8.36 -1.68 -39.69
C THR A 177 -8.63 -1.03 -41.04
N THR A 178 -8.33 -1.76 -42.12
CA THR A 178 -8.71 -1.38 -43.48
C THR A 178 -9.90 -2.23 -43.88
N SER A 179 -11.04 -1.61 -44.18
CA SER A 179 -12.24 -2.36 -44.55
C SER A 179 -12.20 -2.91 -45.98
N ASP A 180 -11.51 -2.24 -46.92
CA ASP A 180 -11.41 -2.67 -48.32
C ASP A 180 -10.19 -2.09 -49.05
N VAL A 181 -9.66 -2.83 -50.04
CA VAL A 181 -8.72 -2.31 -51.03
C VAL A 181 -9.51 -1.75 -52.21
N ILE A 182 -9.57 -0.43 -52.34
CA ILE A 182 -10.32 0.23 -53.41
C ILE A 182 -9.39 0.52 -54.59
N THR A 183 -9.77 0.04 -55.78
CA THR A 183 -9.09 0.38 -57.04
C THR A 183 -10.01 1.25 -57.89
N THR A 184 -9.48 2.35 -58.44
CA THR A 184 -10.24 3.24 -59.36
C THR A 184 -9.41 3.62 -60.57
N ARG A 185 -10.09 4.10 -61.62
CA ARG A 185 -9.43 4.63 -62.81
C ARG A 185 -8.90 6.05 -62.53
N PRO A 186 -7.84 6.50 -63.25
CA PRO A 186 -7.36 7.87 -63.15
C PRO A 186 -8.49 8.89 -63.31
N ALA A 187 -8.45 9.95 -62.50
CA ALA A 187 -9.44 11.04 -62.45
C ALA A 187 -10.85 10.67 -61.93
N ILE A 188 -11.02 9.50 -61.30
CA ILE A 188 -12.22 9.17 -60.51
C ILE A 188 -11.89 9.25 -59.02
N SER A 189 -12.69 9.98 -58.24
CA SER A 189 -12.54 10.02 -56.78
C SER A 189 -12.98 8.68 -56.16
N ALA A 190 -12.11 8.08 -55.35
CA ALA A 190 -12.44 6.95 -54.49
C ALA A 190 -12.46 7.42 -53.03
N THR A 191 -13.44 6.99 -52.24
CA THR A 191 -13.48 7.29 -50.80
C THR A 191 -13.24 5.99 -50.04
N ALA A 192 -12.21 5.96 -49.19
CA ALA A 192 -11.95 4.88 -48.25
C ALA A 192 -12.07 5.40 -46.83
N GLU A 193 -12.65 4.60 -45.93
CA GLU A 193 -12.65 4.90 -44.49
C GLU A 193 -11.44 4.24 -43.83
N LEU A 194 -10.66 5.03 -43.08
CA LEU A 194 -9.59 4.56 -42.21
C LEU A 194 -9.99 4.85 -40.76
N ARG A 195 -10.09 3.79 -39.95
CA ARG A 195 -10.35 3.94 -38.51
C ARG A 195 -9.05 3.73 -37.74
N LEU A 196 -8.61 4.77 -37.04
CA LEU A 196 -7.60 4.69 -35.99
C LEU A 196 -8.33 4.79 -34.66
N GLN A 197 -8.09 3.83 -33.78
CA GLN A 197 -8.63 3.85 -32.43
C GLN A 197 -7.47 3.73 -31.45
N ASN A 198 -7.37 4.70 -30.54
CA ASN A 198 -6.56 4.57 -29.34
C ASN A 198 -7.25 3.55 -28.43
N THR A 199 -6.59 2.44 -28.16
CA THR A 199 -7.06 1.39 -27.24
C THR A 199 -6.30 1.41 -25.90
N GLY A 200 -5.45 2.41 -25.71
CA GLY A 200 -4.70 2.69 -24.49
C GLY A 200 -5.45 3.54 -23.46
N THR A 201 -4.78 3.77 -22.34
CA THR A 201 -5.27 4.55 -21.18
C THR A 201 -4.76 5.99 -21.16
N GLY A 202 -3.79 6.33 -22.03
CA GLY A 202 -3.20 7.67 -22.14
C GLY A 202 -3.59 8.40 -23.43
N PRO A 203 -3.48 9.74 -23.48
CA PRO A 203 -3.58 10.49 -24.72
C PRO A 203 -2.41 10.13 -25.66
N ASP A 204 -2.71 10.01 -26.95
CA ASP A 204 -1.74 9.63 -27.97
C ASP A 204 -1.75 10.59 -29.17
N GLN A 205 -0.60 10.67 -29.85
CA GLN A 205 -0.48 11.36 -31.13
C GLN A 205 -0.15 10.35 -32.23
N TYR A 206 -0.93 10.37 -33.31
CA TYR A 206 -0.72 9.53 -34.48
C TYR A 206 -0.42 10.39 -35.72
N ALA A 207 0.58 9.99 -36.52
CA ALA A 207 0.91 10.64 -37.78
C ALA A 207 0.53 9.72 -38.96
N LEU A 208 -0.36 10.20 -39.84
CA LEU A 208 -0.74 9.50 -41.07
C LEU A 208 0.09 10.02 -42.24
N HIS A 209 0.81 9.11 -42.90
CA HIS A 209 1.52 9.40 -44.14
C HIS A 209 0.83 8.67 -45.30
N VAL A 210 0.42 9.42 -46.33
CA VAL A 210 -0.16 8.87 -47.56
C VAL A 210 0.85 9.05 -48.69
N GLY A 211 1.37 7.95 -49.22
CA GLY A 211 2.30 7.93 -50.34
C GLY A 211 1.63 7.41 -51.62
N GLN A 212 2.17 7.80 -52.78
CA GLN A 212 1.89 7.12 -54.04
C GLN A 212 3.01 6.13 -54.31
N ASN A 213 2.67 4.90 -54.68
CA ASN A 213 3.66 3.97 -55.22
C ASN A 213 4.02 4.45 -56.64
N MET A 214 5.29 4.83 -56.84
CA MET A 214 5.83 5.15 -58.16
C MET A 214 6.13 3.87 -58.95
#